data_AF-A0A8C5VA29-F1
#
_entry.id   AF-A0A8C5VA29-F1
#
_cell.length_a   1.000
_cell.length_b   1.000
_cell.length_c   1.000
_cell.angle_alpha   90.00
_cell.angle_beta   90.00
_cell.angle_gamma   90.00
#
_symmetry.space_group_name_H-M   'P 1'
#
loop_
_entity.id
_entity.type
_entity.pdbx_description
1 polymer ?
#
loop_
_entity_poly.entity_id
_entity_poly.type
_entity_poly.pdbx_seq_one_letter_code
_entity_poly.pdbx_strand_id
1 'polypeptide(L)'
;LKYFYYPLVPYRISGQTIREKRIIEAANKKEVDYEVGDIPTEWEAWIRRTRKTPPTMEEILKNEKYREEMKIKSKHFYENEKLLSKETNEELLAPPVQTQIKGHASAPYFGKEEPSVAPTSTGKTFQPGSWMPQDGKSHNQ
;
A
#
# COMPACT_ATOMS: atom_id res chain seq x y z
N LEU A 1 -29.14 3.87 12.85
CA LEU A 1 -28.34 5.03 13.35
C LEU A 1 -28.94 6.28 12.74
N LYS A 2 -29.50 7.19 13.54
CA LYS A 2 -30.02 8.47 13.04
C LYS A 2 -29.00 9.54 13.40
N TYR A 3 -28.49 10.22 12.38
CA TYR A 3 -27.51 11.28 12.50
C TYR A 3 -28.23 12.61 12.32
N PHE A 4 -28.24 13.44 13.35
CA PHE A 4 -28.78 14.80 13.25
C PHE A 4 -27.65 15.80 13.04
N TYR A 5 -27.96 16.87 12.30
CA TYR A 5 -27.04 17.95 12.00
C TYR A 5 -27.62 19.29 12.38
N TYR A 6 -26.76 20.14 12.93
CA TYR A 6 -27.03 21.54 13.20
C TYR A 6 -25.95 22.41 12.53
N PRO A 7 -26.29 23.18 11.46
CA PRO A 7 -25.41 24.22 10.95
C PRO A 7 -25.31 25.29 12.02
N LEU A 8 -24.16 25.39 12.69
CA LEU A 8 -23.88 26.54 13.53
C LEU A 8 -23.45 27.70 12.64
N VAL A 9 -24.35 28.67 12.47
CA VAL A 9 -24.11 29.89 11.70
C VAL A 9 -22.85 30.57 12.25
N PRO A 10 -21.89 30.97 11.40
CA PRO A 10 -20.71 31.68 11.86
C PRO A 10 -21.14 32.98 12.54
N TYR A 11 -20.75 33.14 13.81
CA TYR A 11 -20.97 34.37 14.55
C TYR A 11 -19.62 34.95 14.99
N ARG A 12 -19.60 36.28 15.13
CA ARG A 12 -18.40 37.01 15.54
C ARG A 12 -18.45 37.18 17.05
N ILE A 13 -17.40 36.72 17.73
CA ILE A 13 -17.17 37.04 19.15
C ILE A 13 -15.88 37.85 19.20
N SER A 14 -15.94 39.06 19.77
CA SER A 14 -14.77 39.91 20.05
C SER A 14 -13.76 40.01 18.88
N GLY A 15 -14.26 40.24 17.66
CA GLY A 15 -13.43 40.40 16.45
C GLY A 15 -12.95 39.09 15.80
N GLN A 16 -13.12 37.93 16.46
CA GLN A 16 -12.76 36.63 15.90
C GLN A 16 -13.97 36.03 15.17
N THR A 17 -13.78 35.63 13.90
CA THR A 17 -14.82 34.95 13.12
C THR A 17 -14.78 33.46 13.43
N ILE A 18 -15.78 32.95 14.14
CA ILE A 18 -15.89 31.51 14.41
C ILE A 18 -16.39 30.84 13.12
N ARG A 19 -15.66 29.81 12.68
CA ARG A 19 -16.04 29.04 11.49
C ARG A 19 -17.27 28.18 11.81
N GLU A 20 -18.14 28.02 10.81
CA GLU A 20 -19.26 27.06 10.79
C GLU A 20 -18.89 25.74 11.47
N LYS A 21 -19.61 25.29 12.48
CA LYS A 21 -19.37 23.95 13.08
C LYS A 21 -20.35 22.95 12.49
N ARG A 22 -19.84 21.76 12.18
CA ARG A 22 -20.63 20.59 11.74
C ARG A 22 -20.55 19.55 12.85
N ILE A 23 -21.70 19.19 13.41
CA ILE A 23 -21.82 18.26 14.53
C ILE A 23 -22.76 17.13 14.10
N ILE A 24 -22.45 15.93 14.57
CA ILE A 24 -23.29 14.74 14.41
C ILE A 24 -23.70 14.27 15.81
N GLU A 25 -25.00 14.08 15.99
CA GLU A 25 -25.53 13.42 17.18
C GLU A 25 -25.90 11.97 16.84
N ALA A 26 -25.29 11.03 17.56
CA ALA A 26 -25.55 9.60 17.38
C ALA A 26 -26.75 9.17 18.25
N ALA A 27 -27.85 8.74 17.62
CA ALA A 27 -29.09 8.43 18.34
C ALA A 27 -29.01 7.37 19.44
N ASN A 28 -28.06 6.41 19.37
CA ASN A 28 -28.06 5.22 20.22
C ASN A 28 -26.75 4.93 20.95
N LYS A 29 -25.70 5.77 20.79
CA LYS A 29 -24.38 5.50 21.37
C LYS A 29 -24.06 6.51 22.46
N LYS A 30 -23.56 6.04 23.60
CA LYS A 30 -22.95 6.92 24.60
C LYS A 30 -21.63 7.45 24.03
N GLU A 31 -21.23 8.65 24.42
CA GLU A 31 -20.00 9.30 23.93
C GLU A 31 -18.74 8.46 24.18
N VAL A 32 -18.78 7.59 25.20
CA VAL A 32 -17.69 6.69 25.59
C VAL A 32 -17.56 5.46 24.68
N ASP A 33 -18.64 5.04 24.02
CA ASP A 33 -18.68 3.82 23.20
C ASP A 33 -18.36 4.10 21.72
N TYR A 34 -17.74 5.25 21.45
CA TYR A 34 -17.40 5.67 20.10
C TYR A 34 -16.10 4.99 19.65
N GLU A 35 -16.18 4.18 18.61
CA GLU A 35 -15.02 3.55 17.98
C GLU A 35 -14.72 4.16 16.61
N VAL A 36 -13.43 4.13 16.23
CA VAL A 36 -12.97 4.60 14.92
C VAL A 36 -13.56 3.68 13.84
N GLY A 37 -14.49 4.21 13.05
CA GLY A 37 -15.22 3.46 12.00
C GLY A 37 -16.73 3.43 12.20
N ASP A 38 -17.22 3.96 13.33
CA ASP A 38 -18.66 4.07 13.61
C ASP A 38 -19.38 5.10 12.72
N ILE A 39 -18.67 6.16 12.32
CA ILE A 39 -19.18 7.17 11.40
C ILE A 39 -18.91 6.71 9.97
N PRO A 40 -19.92 6.67 9.08
CA PRO A 40 -19.69 6.40 7.67
C PRO A 40 -18.74 7.44 7.06
N THR A 41 -17.87 7.01 6.15
CA THR A 41 -16.80 7.85 5.58
C THR A 41 -17.33 9.13 4.92
N GLU A 42 -18.53 9.08 4.35
CA GLU A 42 -19.17 10.22 3.69
C GLU A 42 -19.57 11.30 4.69
N TRP A 43 -20.03 10.89 5.88
CA TRP A 43 -20.33 11.79 6.99
C TRP A 43 -19.04 12.39 7.56
N GLU A 44 -17.99 11.58 7.68
CA GLU A 44 -16.69 12.06 8.14
C GLU A 44 -16.10 13.11 7.18
N ALA A 45 -16.12 12.85 5.87
CA ALA A 45 -15.69 13.79 4.83
C ALA A 45 -16.45 15.12 4.92
N TRP A 46 -17.74 15.05 5.17
CA TRP A 46 -18.55 16.24 5.32
C TRP A 46 -18.26 16.99 6.63
N ILE A 47 -18.10 16.34 7.78
CA ILE A 47 -17.68 17.01 9.03
C ILE A 47 -16.33 17.70 8.86
N ARG A 48 -15.38 17.02 8.21
CA ARG A 48 -14.03 17.54 7.89
C ARG A 48 -14.04 18.65 6.84
N ARG A 49 -15.21 18.97 6.27
CA ARG A 49 -15.41 19.98 5.21
C ARG A 49 -14.69 19.69 3.90
N THR A 50 -14.27 18.44 3.67
CA THR A 50 -13.79 18.05 2.35
C THR A 50 -14.95 18.04 1.36
N ARG A 51 -16.17 17.74 1.83
CA ARG A 51 -17.42 17.85 1.07
C ARG A 51 -18.24 19.07 1.50
N LYS A 52 -18.92 19.74 0.55
CA LYS A 52 -19.83 20.86 0.84
C LYS A 52 -21.22 20.40 1.26
N THR A 53 -21.77 19.41 0.56
CA THR A 53 -23.12 18.88 0.78
C THR A 53 -23.11 17.68 1.73
N PRO A 54 -24.09 17.57 2.64
CA PRO A 54 -24.21 16.38 3.47
C PRO A 54 -24.54 15.16 2.60
N PRO A 55 -24.12 13.95 3.01
CA PRO A 55 -24.49 12.74 2.30
C PRO A 55 -26.00 12.45 2.45
N THR A 56 -26.59 11.84 1.43
CA THR A 56 -27.98 11.38 1.45
C THR A 56 -28.06 9.98 2.06
N MET A 57 -29.17 9.63 2.71
CA MET A 57 -29.36 8.30 3.29
C MET A 57 -29.21 7.17 2.24
N GLU A 58 -29.71 7.39 1.03
CA GLU A 58 -29.59 6.44 -0.09
C GLU A 58 -28.13 6.18 -0.49
N GLU A 59 -27.30 7.21 -0.46
CA GLU A 59 -25.86 7.12 -0.77
C GLU A 59 -25.16 6.22 0.25
N ILE A 60 -25.46 6.42 1.54
CA ILE A 60 -24.92 5.61 2.63
C ILE A 60 -25.31 4.13 2.45
N LEU A 61 -26.58 3.85 2.17
CA LEU A 61 -27.07 2.48 1.98
C LEU A 61 -26.42 1.80 0.77
N LYS A 62 -26.23 2.54 -0.33
CA LYS A 62 -25.55 2.02 -1.52
C LYS A 62 -24.09 1.67 -1.24
N ASN A 63 -23.39 2.53 -0.51
CA ASN A 63 -21.98 2.31 -0.18
C ASN A 63 -21.79 1.19 0.83
N GLU A 64 -22.71 1.03 1.78
CA GLU A 64 -22.73 -0.12 2.70
C GLU A 64 -22.88 -1.45 1.94
N LYS A 65 -23.84 -1.54 1.00
CA LYS A 65 -23.99 -2.71 0.12
C LYS A 65 -22.71 -3.00 -0.66
N TYR A 66 -22.13 -1.97 -1.26
CA TYR A 66 -20.87 -2.09 -2.01
C TYR A 66 -19.72 -2.64 -1.14
N ARG A 67 -19.61 -2.19 0.10
CA ARG A 67 -18.60 -2.70 1.05
C ARG A 67 -18.82 -4.19 1.36
N GLU A 68 -20.06 -4.61 1.57
CA GLU A 68 -20.38 -6.03 1.80
C GLU A 68 -20.07 -6.90 0.57
N GLU A 69 -20.43 -6.43 -0.63
CA GLU A 69 -20.09 -7.11 -1.89
C GLU A 69 -18.58 -7.29 -2.06
N MET A 70 -17.79 -6.24 -1.78
CA MET A 70 -16.33 -6.32 -1.86
C MET A 70 -15.74 -7.28 -0.82
N LYS A 71 -16.29 -7.35 0.39
CA LYS A 71 -15.87 -8.34 1.40
C LYS A 71 -16.12 -9.77 0.91
N ILE A 72 -17.29 -10.03 0.35
CA ILE A 72 -17.63 -11.36 -0.20
C ILE A 72 -16.69 -11.72 -1.35
N LYS A 73 -16.53 -10.80 -2.31
CA LYS A 73 -15.64 -11.01 -3.47
C LYS A 73 -14.19 -11.24 -3.07
N SER A 74 -13.70 -10.50 -2.07
CA SER A 74 -12.34 -10.65 -1.54
C SER A 74 -12.14 -12.03 -0.92
N LYS A 75 -13.07 -12.51 -0.08
CA LYS A 75 -13.01 -13.86 0.50
C LYS A 75 -12.99 -14.95 -0.57
N HIS A 76 -13.88 -14.84 -1.56
CA HIS A 76 -13.95 -15.78 -2.67
C HIS A 76 -12.64 -15.83 -3.48
N PHE A 77 -11.99 -14.67 -3.70
CA PHE A 77 -10.69 -14.63 -4.36
C PHE A 77 -9.60 -15.39 -3.57
N TYR A 78 -9.51 -15.16 -2.25
CA TYR A 78 -8.56 -15.87 -1.40
C TYR A 78 -8.81 -17.38 -1.33
N GLU A 79 -10.07 -17.82 -1.33
CA GLU A 79 -10.43 -19.24 -1.37
C GLU A 79 -9.99 -19.88 -2.68
N ASN A 80 -10.27 -19.24 -3.82
CA ASN A 80 -9.87 -19.75 -5.13
C ASN A 80 -8.35 -19.77 -5.31
N GLU A 81 -7.63 -18.75 -4.86
CA GLU A 81 -6.16 -18.73 -4.87
C GLU A 81 -5.58 -19.87 -4.03
N LYS A 82 -6.18 -20.15 -2.87
CA LYS A 82 -5.79 -21.27 -2.00
C LYS A 82 -6.08 -22.64 -2.64
N LEU A 83 -7.11 -22.77 -3.46
CA LEU A 83 -7.38 -24.01 -4.21
C LEU A 83 -6.38 -24.17 -5.37
N LEU A 84 -6.18 -23.14 -6.17
CA LEU A 84 -5.25 -23.16 -7.31
C LEU A 84 -3.79 -23.42 -6.87
N SER A 85 -3.37 -22.85 -5.74
CA SER A 85 -2.04 -23.13 -5.20
C SER A 85 -1.90 -24.59 -4.76
N LYS A 86 -2.94 -25.24 -4.24
CA LYS A 86 -2.87 -26.68 -3.91
C LYS A 86 -2.77 -27.54 -5.16
N GLU A 87 -3.58 -27.27 -6.18
CA GLU A 87 -3.55 -27.99 -7.46
C GLU A 87 -2.19 -27.86 -8.16
N THR A 88 -1.63 -26.66 -8.21
CA THR A 88 -0.31 -26.43 -8.82
C THR A 88 0.84 -27.04 -8.01
N ASN A 89 0.77 -27.09 -6.68
CA ASN A 89 1.76 -27.81 -5.87
C ASN A 89 1.69 -29.34 -6.06
N GLU A 90 0.52 -29.89 -6.39
CA GLU A 90 0.39 -31.30 -6.75
C GLU A 90 0.90 -31.58 -8.18
N GLU A 91 0.76 -30.63 -9.11
CA GLU A 91 1.20 -30.77 -10.51
C GLU A 91 2.71 -30.44 -10.72
N LEU A 92 3.33 -29.63 -9.85
CA LEU A 92 4.74 -29.19 -9.96
C LEU A 92 5.74 -30.10 -9.22
N LEU A 93 5.59 -31.42 -9.31
CA LEU A 93 6.64 -32.37 -8.91
C LEU A 93 7.86 -32.39 -9.86
N ALA A 94 8.02 -31.38 -10.73
CA ALA A 94 9.23 -31.21 -11.51
C ALA A 94 10.27 -30.41 -10.68
N PRO A 95 11.45 -30.96 -10.39
CA PRO A 95 12.48 -30.26 -9.63
C PRO A 95 12.90 -28.96 -10.34
N PRO A 96 13.26 -27.89 -9.59
CA PRO A 96 13.61 -26.61 -10.18
C PRO A 96 14.84 -26.78 -11.08
N VAL A 97 14.64 -26.64 -12.39
CA VAL A 97 15.73 -26.57 -13.36
C VAL A 97 16.49 -25.27 -13.09
N GLN A 98 17.72 -25.39 -12.61
CA GLN A 98 18.57 -24.26 -12.28
C GLN A 98 18.96 -23.52 -13.58
N THR A 99 18.19 -22.49 -13.95
CA THR A 99 18.49 -21.66 -15.12
C THR A 99 19.51 -20.59 -14.74
N GLN A 100 20.65 -20.57 -15.44
CA GLN A 100 21.66 -19.54 -15.24
C GLN A 100 21.21 -18.24 -15.92
N ILE A 101 20.69 -17.28 -15.14
CA ILE A 101 20.24 -15.98 -15.65
C ILE A 101 21.48 -15.09 -15.84
N LYS A 102 21.96 -14.96 -17.09
CA LYS A 102 23.06 -14.06 -17.46
C LYS A 102 22.50 -12.80 -18.11
N GLY A 103 22.53 -11.67 -17.41
CA GLY A 103 22.02 -10.37 -17.92
C GLY A 103 22.36 -9.20 -17.00
N HIS A 104 21.92 -7.98 -17.35
CA HIS A 104 22.18 -6.76 -16.57
C HIS A 104 21.58 -6.77 -15.14
N ALA A 105 20.58 -7.64 -14.91
CA ALA A 105 19.98 -7.87 -13.59
C ALA A 105 20.58 -9.08 -12.86
N SER A 106 21.62 -9.72 -13.40
CA SER A 106 22.31 -10.81 -12.70
C SER A 106 23.07 -10.26 -11.50
N ALA A 107 22.75 -10.78 -10.32
CA ALA A 107 23.50 -10.48 -9.12
C ALA A 107 24.71 -11.42 -9.05
N PRO A 108 25.93 -10.91 -8.80
CA PRO A 108 27.07 -11.78 -8.53
C PRO A 108 26.79 -12.60 -7.27
N TYR A 109 27.14 -13.88 -7.31
CA TYR A 109 27.03 -14.78 -6.16
C TYR A 109 27.91 -14.23 -5.03
N PHE A 110 27.28 -13.85 -3.92
CA PHE A 110 27.97 -13.31 -2.74
C PHE A 110 28.92 -14.39 -2.21
N GLY A 111 30.24 -14.12 -2.23
CA GLY A 111 31.27 -15.04 -1.75
C GLY A 111 32.34 -15.46 -2.77
N LYS A 112 32.33 -14.94 -4.01
CA LYS A 112 33.49 -15.07 -4.91
C LYS A 112 34.41 -13.86 -4.75
N GLU A 113 35.52 -14.04 -4.05
CA GLU A 113 36.59 -13.04 -3.86
C GLU A 113 37.60 -13.04 -5.02
N GLU A 114 37.19 -13.43 -6.23
CA GLU A 114 38.08 -13.35 -7.39
C GLU A 114 38.11 -11.90 -7.90
N PRO A 115 39.27 -11.21 -7.84
CA PRO A 115 39.39 -9.85 -8.34
C PRO A 115 39.18 -9.83 -9.85
N SER A 116 38.05 -9.28 -10.29
CA SER A 116 37.72 -9.09 -11.72
C SER A 116 38.34 -7.79 -12.24
N VAL A 117 38.82 -7.83 -13.49
CA VAL A 117 39.33 -6.64 -14.21
C VAL A 117 38.19 -5.68 -14.60
N ALA A 118 36.98 -6.22 -14.82
CA ALA A 118 35.83 -5.43 -15.24
C ALA A 118 35.08 -4.83 -14.04
N PRO A 119 34.75 -3.52 -14.03
CA PRO A 119 33.96 -2.92 -12.98
C PRO A 119 32.53 -3.49 -13.00
N THR A 120 31.97 -3.73 -11.82
CA THR A 120 30.59 -4.22 -11.66
C THR A 120 29.77 -3.22 -10.85
N SER A 121 28.58 -2.89 -11.33
CA SER A 121 27.64 -2.00 -10.63
C SER A 121 26.34 -2.75 -10.38
N THR A 122 26.02 -3.01 -9.11
CA THR A 122 24.68 -3.41 -8.67
C THR A 122 24.04 -2.16 -8.07
N GLY A 123 22.75 -1.89 -8.29
CA GLY A 123 22.14 -0.56 -8.08
C GLY A 123 22.41 0.21 -6.76
N LYS A 124 22.91 -0.45 -5.70
CA LYS A 124 23.36 0.20 -4.45
C LYS A 124 24.88 0.15 -4.19
N THR A 125 25.66 -0.63 -4.93
CA THR A 125 27.09 -0.88 -4.68
C THR A 125 27.86 -0.94 -5.99
N PHE A 126 28.87 -0.07 -6.12
CA PHE A 126 29.84 -0.10 -7.22
C PHE A 126 31.12 -0.81 -6.74
N GLN A 127 31.56 -1.80 -7.51
CA GLN A 127 32.83 -2.51 -7.29
C GLN A 127 33.79 -2.17 -8.45
N PRO A 128 34.86 -1.39 -8.18
CA PRO A 128 35.85 -1.08 -9.21
C PRO A 128 36.61 -2.35 -9.62
N GLY A 129 36.93 -2.47 -10.91
CA GLY A 129 37.80 -3.54 -11.39
C GLY A 129 39.22 -3.38 -10.84
N SER A 130 39.88 -4.49 -10.49
CA SER A 130 41.27 -4.47 -10.03
C SER A 130 42.23 -4.53 -11.21
N TRP A 131 43.15 -3.57 -11.31
CA TRP A 131 44.19 -3.57 -12.34
C TRP A 131 45.23 -4.64 -12.02
N MET A 132 45.44 -5.59 -12.93
CA MET A 132 46.52 -6.57 -12.84
C MET A 132 47.66 -6.15 -13.78
N PRO A 133 48.89 -5.92 -13.28
CA PRO A 133 50.03 -5.69 -14.15
C PRO A 133 50.23 -6.93 -15.03
N GLN A 134 50.39 -6.73 -16.33
CA GLN A 134 50.77 -7.85 -17.21
C GLN A 134 52.19 -8.28 -16.84
N ASP A 135 52.36 -9.58 -16.56
CA ASP A 135 53.66 -10.16 -16.22
C ASP A 135 54.71 -9.72 -17.25
N GLY A 136 55.76 -9.06 -16.74
CA GLY A 136 56.75 -8.36 -17.55
C GLY A 136 57.42 -9.26 -18.57
N LYS A 137 57.19 -9.00 -19.86
CA LYS A 137 58.14 -9.31 -20.93
C LYS A 137 58.98 -8.08 -21.20
N SER A 138 60.08 -7.96 -20.46
CA SER A 138 61.21 -7.14 -20.88
C SER A 138 61.76 -7.75 -22.18
N HIS A 139 61.56 -7.09 -23.32
CA HIS A 139 62.38 -7.35 -24.50
C HIS A 139 63.42 -6.24 -24.58
N ASN A 140 64.57 -6.48 -23.96
CA ASN A 140 65.81 -5.83 -24.36
C ASN A 140 66.31 -6.60 -25.59
N GLN A 141 66.30 -5.95 -26.75
CA GLN A 141 67.33 -6.00 -27.79
C GLN A 141 67.04 -4.98 -28.88
#